data_AF-A0A343UNK3-F1
#
_entry.id   AF-A0A343UNK3-F1
#
_cell.length_a   1.000
_cell.length_b   1.000
_cell.length_c   1.000
_cell.angle_alpha   90.00
_cell.angle_beta   90.00
_cell.angle_gamma   90.00
#
_symmetry.space_group_name_H-M   'P 1'
#
loop_
_entity.id
_entity.type
_entity.pdbx_description
1 polymer ?
#
loop_
_entity_poly.entity_id
_entity_poly.type
_entity_poly.pdbx_seq_one_letter_code
_entity_poly.pdbx_strand_id
1 'polypeptide(L)'
;MSKILELAKSFEESSKQQASDIETSVKNAFEPHEKAILAALESSGLRLNAAIDAQNRRWGWLVLKGWVFPLIGVAFLLGISWVVVWYQGRVIAENWVEISRQNATLEQLAEKGGTLHIGTCGERRCIAVSKDTQLPAKGVYWRRQSDQRVMFIPEGY
;
A
#
# COMPACT_ATOMS: atom_id res chain seq x y z
N MET A 1 -33.07 86.46 39.72
CA MET A 1 -32.90 85.03 39.33
C MET A 1 -32.78 84.81 37.82
N SER A 2 -33.42 85.62 36.95
CA SER A 2 -33.43 85.38 35.49
C SER A 2 -32.03 85.37 34.81
N LYS A 3 -31.12 86.29 35.21
CA LYS A 3 -29.75 86.36 34.64
C LYS A 3 -28.85 85.16 34.93
N ILE A 4 -28.99 84.52 36.09
CA ILE A 4 -28.15 83.36 36.46
C ILE A 4 -28.55 82.14 35.64
N LEU A 5 -29.86 81.99 35.38
CA LEU A 5 -30.40 80.92 34.55
C LEU A 5 -30.00 81.08 33.08
N GLU A 6 -29.97 82.31 32.58
CA GLU A 6 -29.47 82.64 31.24
C GLU A 6 -27.97 82.35 31.09
N LEU A 7 -27.15 82.72 32.09
CA LEU A 7 -25.72 82.37 32.12
C LEU A 7 -25.48 80.87 32.19
N ALA A 8 -26.26 80.13 32.99
CA ALA A 8 -26.11 78.67 33.07
C ALA A 8 -26.44 78.01 31.72
N LYS A 9 -27.48 78.50 31.04
CA LYS A 9 -27.89 77.99 29.73
C LYS A 9 -26.87 78.30 28.63
N SER A 10 -26.30 79.51 28.61
CA SER A 10 -25.24 79.86 27.64
C SER A 10 -23.93 79.10 27.90
N PHE A 11 -23.63 78.81 29.17
CA PHE A 11 -22.49 77.96 29.53
C PHE A 11 -22.70 76.51 29.09
N GLU A 12 -23.92 75.98 29.22
CA GLU A 12 -24.27 74.65 28.75
C GLU A 12 -24.17 74.53 27.23
N GLU A 13 -24.71 75.50 26.48
CA GLU A 13 -24.60 75.54 25.02
C GLU A 13 -23.14 75.69 24.57
N SER A 14 -22.37 76.58 25.20
CA SER A 14 -20.94 76.77 24.86
C SER A 14 -20.12 75.52 25.16
N SER A 15 -20.41 74.82 26.27
CA SER A 15 -19.74 73.58 26.63
C SER A 15 -20.03 72.45 25.62
N LYS A 16 -21.29 72.32 25.18
CA LYS A 16 -21.69 71.37 24.13
C LYS A 16 -21.01 71.68 22.79
N GLN A 17 -20.96 72.96 22.41
CA GLN A 17 -20.29 73.42 21.21
C GLN A 17 -18.79 73.06 21.26
N GLN A 18 -18.14 73.39 22.38
CA GLN A 18 -16.71 73.16 22.57
C GLN A 18 -16.38 71.65 22.60
N ALA A 19 -17.22 70.82 23.21
CA ALA A 19 -17.07 69.37 23.18
C ALA A 19 -17.18 68.82 21.74
N SER A 20 -18.16 69.28 20.96
CA SER A 20 -18.33 68.90 19.56
C SER A 20 -17.13 69.34 18.70
N ASP A 21 -16.63 70.56 18.90
CA ASP A 21 -15.50 71.09 18.15
C ASP A 21 -14.22 70.31 18.46
N ILE A 22 -14.00 69.94 19.72
CA ILE A 22 -12.88 69.09 20.14
C ILE A 22 -13.01 67.69 19.51
N GLU A 23 -14.17 67.06 19.56
CA GLU A 23 -14.40 65.75 18.94
C GLU A 23 -14.11 65.78 17.44
N THR A 24 -14.60 66.82 16.76
CA THR A 24 -14.41 67.00 15.31
C THR A 24 -12.93 67.25 14.98
N SER A 25 -12.25 68.08 15.77
CA SER A 25 -10.82 68.36 15.60
C SER A 25 -9.96 67.11 15.84
N VAL A 26 -10.27 66.33 16.88
CA VAL A 26 -9.57 65.08 17.20
C VAL A 26 -9.79 64.08 16.08
N LYS A 27 -11.04 63.88 15.65
CA LYS A 27 -11.37 62.97 14.54
C LYS A 27 -10.62 63.36 13.26
N ASN A 28 -10.63 64.63 12.89
CA ASN A 28 -9.91 65.10 11.70
C ASN A 28 -8.39 64.92 11.79
N ALA A 29 -7.81 65.03 13.00
CA ALA A 29 -6.39 64.81 13.20
C ALA A 29 -6.02 63.31 13.13
N PHE A 30 -6.85 62.42 13.67
CA PHE A 30 -6.54 60.98 13.74
C PHE A 30 -7.00 60.18 12.51
N GLU A 31 -8.07 60.58 11.83
CA GLU A 31 -8.60 59.91 10.65
C GLU A 31 -7.56 59.66 9.53
N PRO A 32 -6.69 60.61 9.14
CA PRO A 32 -5.68 60.35 8.12
C PRO A 32 -4.63 59.33 8.59
N HIS A 33 -4.29 59.33 9.88
CA HIS A 33 -3.35 58.36 10.45
C HIS A 33 -3.96 56.96 10.50
N GLU A 34 -5.22 56.83 10.90
CA GLU A 34 -5.93 55.56 10.92
C GLU A 34 -6.04 54.96 9.51
N LYS A 35 -6.43 55.78 8.52
CA LYS A 35 -6.48 55.36 7.11
C LYS A 35 -5.11 54.94 6.58
N ALA A 36 -4.06 55.68 6.91
CA ALA A 36 -2.70 55.33 6.50
C ALA A 36 -2.23 54.00 7.13
N ILE A 37 -2.53 53.77 8.40
CA ILE A 37 -2.19 52.52 9.10
C ILE A 37 -2.97 51.34 8.50
N LEU A 38 -4.27 51.49 8.26
CA LEU A 38 -5.10 50.45 7.65
C LEU A 38 -4.60 50.08 6.25
N ALA A 39 -4.28 51.08 5.41
CA ALA A 39 -3.72 50.84 4.07
C ALA A 39 -2.34 50.17 4.12
N ALA A 40 -1.49 50.57 5.07
CA ALA A 40 -0.19 49.93 5.28
C ALA A 40 -0.35 48.47 5.76
N LEU A 41 -1.34 48.19 6.60
CA LEU A 41 -1.63 46.85 7.11
C LEU A 41 -2.21 45.94 6.02
N GLU A 42 -3.16 46.43 5.24
CA GLU A 42 -3.74 45.72 4.10
C GLU A 42 -2.66 45.38 3.06
N SER A 43 -1.86 46.37 2.65
CA SER A 43 -0.77 46.15 1.70
C SER A 43 0.29 45.18 2.23
N SER A 44 0.60 45.24 3.53
CA SER A 44 1.50 44.28 4.18
C SER A 44 0.92 42.87 4.20
N GLY A 45 -0.37 42.71 4.52
CA GLY A 45 -1.07 41.43 4.48
C GLY A 45 -1.09 40.82 3.08
N LEU A 46 -1.35 41.63 2.06
CA LEU A 46 -1.36 41.23 0.66
C LEU A 46 0.04 40.78 0.19
N ARG A 47 1.09 41.53 0.56
CA ARG A 47 2.49 41.16 0.28
C ARG A 47 2.91 39.89 0.98
N LEU A 48 2.55 39.72 2.25
CA LEU A 48 2.86 38.51 3.01
C LEU A 48 2.16 37.29 2.43
N ASN A 49 0.87 37.39 2.11
CA ASN A 49 0.14 36.29 1.45
C ASN A 49 0.74 35.93 0.10
N ALA A 50 1.07 36.93 -0.73
CA ALA A 50 1.70 36.69 -2.02
C ALA A 50 3.08 36.02 -1.88
N ALA A 51 3.88 36.43 -0.89
CA ALA A 51 5.19 35.83 -0.61
C ALA A 51 5.06 34.39 -0.08
N ILE A 52 4.09 34.14 0.83
CA ILE A 52 3.79 32.81 1.35
C ILE A 52 3.33 31.89 0.22
N ASP A 53 2.44 32.34 -0.66
CA ASP A 53 1.96 31.53 -1.78
C ASP A 53 3.09 31.17 -2.76
N ALA A 54 3.91 32.16 -3.14
CA ALA A 54 5.07 31.94 -3.99
C ALA A 54 6.07 30.96 -3.36
N GLN A 55 6.32 31.08 -2.05
CA GLN A 55 7.16 30.16 -1.30
C GLN A 55 6.53 28.77 -1.25
N ASN A 56 5.27 28.65 -0.86
CA ASN A 56 4.56 27.38 -0.77
C ASN A 56 4.55 26.62 -2.10
N ARG A 57 4.37 27.32 -3.22
CA ARG A 57 4.42 26.74 -4.56
C ARG A 57 5.81 26.21 -4.92
N ARG A 58 6.86 26.94 -4.53
CA ARG A 58 8.26 26.52 -4.72
C ARG A 58 8.60 25.31 -3.85
N TRP A 59 8.18 25.31 -2.60
CA TRP A 59 8.36 24.19 -1.67
C TRP A 59 7.57 22.96 -2.13
N GLY A 60 6.32 23.11 -2.54
CA GLY A 60 5.49 22.04 -3.08
C GLY A 60 6.14 21.37 -4.30
N TRP A 61 6.71 22.15 -5.22
CA TRP A 61 7.42 21.61 -6.37
C TRP A 61 8.70 20.85 -6.00
N LEU A 62 9.49 21.38 -5.05
CA LEU A 62 10.71 20.72 -4.57
C LEU A 62 10.40 19.41 -3.82
N VAL A 63 9.37 19.41 -2.98
CA VAL A 63 8.89 18.21 -2.28
C VAL A 63 8.39 17.19 -3.29
N LEU A 64 7.52 17.58 -4.23
CA LEU A 64 7.02 16.67 -5.26
C LEU A 64 8.18 16.04 -6.06
N LYS A 65 9.15 16.85 -6.49
CA LYS A 65 10.31 16.38 -7.27
C LYS A 65 11.26 15.49 -6.47
N GLY A 66 11.41 15.73 -5.16
CA GLY A 66 12.22 14.90 -4.27
C GLY A 66 11.59 13.54 -3.98
N TRP A 67 10.26 13.45 -3.94
CA TRP A 67 9.52 12.24 -3.55
C TRP A 67 9.07 11.36 -4.72
N VAL A 68 9.07 11.87 -5.95
CA VAL A 68 8.67 11.09 -7.15
C VAL A 68 9.56 9.85 -7.35
N PHE A 69 10.88 10.01 -7.29
CA PHE A 69 11.82 8.88 -7.50
C PHE A 69 11.70 7.76 -6.45
N PRO A 70 11.69 8.04 -5.13
CA PRO A 70 11.50 6.98 -4.15
C PRO A 70 10.13 6.30 -4.26
N LEU A 71 9.05 7.04 -4.58
CA LEU A 71 7.73 6.45 -4.81
C LEU A 71 7.72 5.48 -6.00
N ILE A 72 8.36 5.87 -7.11
CA ILE A 72 8.52 4.99 -8.27
C ILE A 72 9.32 3.73 -7.88
N GLY A 73 10.39 3.89 -7.10
CA GLY A 73 11.20 2.77 -6.62
C GLY A 73 10.38 1.77 -5.79
N VAL A 74 9.57 2.27 -4.84
CA VAL A 74 8.68 1.42 -4.04
C VAL A 74 7.65 0.72 -4.91
N ALA A 75 7.01 1.43 -5.85
CA ALA A 75 6.04 0.84 -6.76
C ALA A 75 6.66 -0.26 -7.63
N PHE A 76 7.89 -0.07 -8.11
CA PHE A 76 8.64 -1.09 -8.85
C PHE A 76 8.92 -2.32 -8.00
N LEU A 77 9.37 -2.16 -6.76
CA LEU A 77 9.63 -3.29 -5.86
C LEU A 77 8.35 -4.10 -5.57
N LEU A 78 7.23 -3.41 -5.33
CA LEU A 78 5.93 -4.06 -5.15
C LEU A 78 5.47 -4.76 -6.43
N GLY A 79 5.68 -4.14 -7.60
CA GLY A 79 5.35 -4.74 -8.90
C GLY A 79 6.15 -6.01 -9.17
N ILE A 80 7.46 -6.01 -8.93
CA ILE A 80 8.30 -7.20 -9.06
C ILE A 80 7.80 -8.30 -8.12
N SER A 81 7.52 -7.96 -6.86
CA SER A 81 7.02 -8.90 -5.86
C SER A 81 5.69 -9.54 -6.28
N TRP A 82 4.77 -8.73 -6.83
CA TRP A 82 3.49 -9.19 -7.35
C TRP A 82 3.65 -10.18 -8.51
N VAL A 83 4.52 -9.87 -9.46
CA VAL A 83 4.77 -10.73 -10.64
C VAL A 83 5.32 -12.08 -10.22
N VAL A 84 6.25 -12.11 -9.26
CA VAL A 84 6.83 -13.37 -8.75
C VAL A 84 5.76 -14.24 -8.09
N VAL A 85 4.93 -13.65 -7.22
CA VAL A 85 3.84 -14.38 -6.54
C VAL A 85 2.83 -14.92 -7.55
N TRP A 86 2.46 -14.13 -8.56
CA TRP A 86 1.56 -14.57 -9.62
C TRP A 86 2.11 -15.77 -10.40
N TYR A 87 3.39 -15.71 -10.78
CA TYR A 87 4.05 -16.78 -11.51
C TYR A 87 4.12 -18.07 -10.69
N GLN A 88 4.52 -17.98 -9.42
CA GLN A 88 4.53 -19.13 -8.50
C GLN A 88 3.12 -19.70 -8.33
N GLY A 89 2.09 -18.87 -8.20
CA GLY A 89 0.69 -19.31 -8.09
C GLY A 89 0.22 -20.10 -9.32
N ARG A 90 0.58 -19.66 -10.53
CA ARG A 90 0.26 -20.36 -11.79
C ARG A 90 0.93 -21.74 -11.87
N VAL A 91 2.22 -21.81 -11.59
CA VAL A 91 2.99 -23.07 -11.63
C VAL A 91 2.48 -24.05 -10.58
N ILE A 92 2.17 -23.58 -9.37
CA ILE A 92 1.59 -24.40 -8.32
C ILE A 92 0.23 -24.94 -8.76
N ALA A 93 -0.66 -24.12 -9.31
CA ALA A 93 -1.97 -24.55 -9.79
C ALA A 93 -1.89 -25.62 -10.88
N GLU A 94 -0.96 -25.48 -11.84
CA GLU A 94 -0.73 -26.46 -12.90
C GLU A 94 -0.19 -27.79 -12.32
N ASN A 95 0.76 -27.73 -11.38
CA ASN A 95 1.29 -28.91 -10.71
C ASN A 95 0.27 -29.61 -9.80
N TRP A 96 -0.66 -28.88 -9.17
CA TRP A 96 -1.76 -29.49 -8.39
C TRP A 96 -2.70 -30.33 -9.26
N VAL A 97 -2.98 -29.90 -10.49
CA VAL A 97 -3.81 -30.66 -11.43
C VAL A 97 -3.09 -31.95 -11.84
N GLU A 98 -1.78 -31.90 -12.06
CA GLU A 98 -1.01 -33.09 -12.43
C GLU A 98 -0.85 -34.06 -11.25
N ILE A 99 -0.56 -33.56 -10.04
CA ILE A 99 -0.43 -34.39 -8.84
C ILE A 99 -1.78 -35.04 -8.46
N SER A 100 -2.89 -34.32 -8.57
CA SER A 100 -4.22 -34.89 -8.30
C SER A 100 -4.58 -35.98 -9.31
N ARG A 101 -4.21 -35.81 -10.58
CA ARG A 101 -4.38 -36.84 -11.62
C ARG A 101 -3.51 -38.06 -11.35
N GLN A 102 -2.25 -37.87 -10.99
CA GLN A 102 -1.34 -38.95 -10.65
C GLN A 102 -1.78 -39.69 -9.38
N ASN A 103 -2.24 -38.98 -8.35
CA ASN A 103 -2.79 -39.57 -7.13
C ASN A 103 -4.04 -40.40 -7.41
N ALA A 104 -4.98 -39.90 -8.23
CA ALA A 104 -6.16 -40.68 -8.63
C ALA A 104 -5.78 -41.94 -9.42
N THR A 105 -4.72 -41.87 -10.24
CA THR A 105 -4.22 -43.03 -10.99
C THR A 105 -3.54 -44.03 -10.04
N LEU A 106 -2.76 -43.55 -9.06
CA LEU A 106 -2.15 -44.35 -8.01
C LEU A 106 -3.19 -45.01 -7.11
N GLU A 107 -4.27 -44.32 -6.77
CA GLU A 107 -5.41 -44.89 -6.02
C GLU A 107 -6.11 -45.99 -6.84
N GLN A 108 -6.35 -45.77 -8.13
CA GLN A 108 -6.89 -46.82 -9.01
C GLN A 108 -5.95 -48.02 -9.15
N LEU A 109 -4.64 -47.80 -9.15
CA LEU A 109 -3.62 -48.87 -9.17
C LEU A 109 -3.53 -49.59 -7.81
N ALA A 110 -3.71 -48.87 -6.70
CA ALA A 110 -3.77 -49.43 -5.35
C ALA A 110 -5.03 -50.26 -5.15
N GLU A 111 -6.19 -49.77 -5.61
CA GLU A 111 -7.48 -50.46 -5.56
C GLU A 111 -7.50 -51.72 -6.45
N LYS A 112 -6.80 -51.69 -7.59
CA LYS A 112 -6.62 -52.85 -8.48
C LYS A 112 -5.47 -53.79 -8.06
N GLY A 113 -4.90 -53.62 -6.86
CA GLY A 113 -4.13 -54.68 -6.19
C GLY A 113 -2.60 -54.58 -6.22
N GLY A 114 -2.01 -53.38 -6.16
CA GLY A 114 -0.54 -53.26 -6.15
C GLY A 114 0.04 -52.16 -5.26
N THR A 115 0.42 -52.48 -4.02
CA THR A 115 1.54 -51.80 -3.37
C THR A 115 2.83 -52.17 -4.11
N LEU A 116 3.23 -51.33 -5.06
CA LEU A 116 4.45 -51.49 -5.84
C LEU A 116 5.67 -51.41 -4.92
N HIS A 117 6.19 -52.57 -4.51
CA HIS A 117 7.43 -52.64 -3.74
C HIS A 117 8.62 -52.73 -4.69
N ILE A 118 9.30 -51.60 -4.87
CA ILE A 118 10.56 -51.51 -5.64
C ILE A 118 11.71 -51.95 -4.72
N GLY A 119 12.60 -52.81 -5.22
CA GLY A 119 13.81 -53.24 -4.53
C GLY A 119 15.00 -53.34 -5.49
N THR A 120 16.15 -53.76 -4.99
CA THR A 120 17.35 -54.03 -5.78
C THR A 120 17.56 -55.55 -5.90
N CYS A 121 17.79 -56.06 -7.12
CA CYS A 121 18.31 -57.41 -7.34
C CYS A 121 19.70 -57.29 -7.97
N GLY A 122 20.73 -57.53 -7.17
CA GLY A 122 22.10 -57.23 -7.59
C GLY A 122 22.26 -55.72 -7.88
N GLU A 123 22.76 -55.39 -9.07
CA GLU A 123 22.99 -53.99 -9.49
C GLU A 123 21.78 -53.33 -10.20
N ARG A 124 20.66 -54.05 -10.40
CA ARG A 124 19.48 -53.53 -11.13
C ARG A 124 18.27 -53.34 -10.22
N ARG A 125 17.38 -52.40 -10.58
CA ARG A 125 16.09 -52.20 -9.88
C ARG A 125 15.09 -53.28 -10.31
N CYS A 126 14.35 -53.83 -9.35
CA CYS A 126 13.32 -54.83 -9.57
C CYS A 126 12.02 -54.44 -8.87
N ILE A 127 10.91 -55.01 -9.34
CA ILE A 127 9.58 -54.76 -8.79
C ILE A 127 9.01 -56.09 -8.25
N ALA A 128 8.50 -56.08 -7.02
CA ALA A 128 7.82 -57.25 -6.46
C ALA A 128 6.46 -57.44 -7.12
N VAL A 129 6.23 -58.64 -7.64
CA VAL A 129 4.99 -59.04 -8.30
C VAL A 129 3.97 -59.46 -7.24
N SER A 130 2.69 -59.11 -7.43
CA SER A 130 1.61 -59.54 -6.52
C SER A 130 1.46 -61.07 -6.59
N LYS A 131 1.03 -61.70 -5.48
CA LYS A 131 0.87 -63.17 -5.41
C LYS A 131 -0.13 -63.74 -6.43
N ASP A 132 -0.99 -62.89 -6.98
CA ASP A 132 -2.10 -63.25 -7.87
C ASP A 132 -1.76 -63.03 -9.36
N THR A 133 -0.57 -62.52 -9.67
CA THR A 133 -0.18 -62.26 -11.06
C THR A 133 0.48 -63.49 -11.68
N GLN A 134 -0.07 -63.98 -12.78
CA GLN A 134 0.49 -65.09 -13.56
C GLN A 134 1.84 -64.66 -14.16
N LEU A 135 2.94 -65.29 -13.72
CA LEU A 135 4.28 -64.92 -14.17
C LEU A 135 4.48 -65.27 -15.66
N PRO A 136 5.09 -64.37 -16.46
CA PRO A 136 5.37 -64.68 -17.86
C PRO A 136 6.32 -65.88 -17.98
N ALA A 137 6.17 -66.69 -19.03
CA ALA A 137 6.95 -67.92 -19.21
C ALA A 137 8.46 -67.68 -19.47
N LYS A 138 8.87 -66.42 -19.72
CA LYS A 138 10.26 -66.01 -19.92
C LYS A 138 10.58 -64.75 -19.12
N GLY A 139 11.65 -64.80 -18.34
CA GLY A 139 12.15 -63.68 -17.53
C GLY A 139 13.17 -64.15 -16.50
N VAL A 140 14.03 -63.23 -16.03
CA VAL A 140 14.92 -63.49 -14.88
C VAL A 140 14.17 -63.11 -13.62
N TYR A 141 13.93 -64.11 -12.76
CA TYR A 141 13.16 -63.95 -11.52
C TYR A 141 14.07 -64.03 -10.31
N TRP A 142 13.89 -63.08 -9.39
CA TRP A 142 14.60 -63.06 -8.12
C TRP A 142 13.59 -63.25 -7.00
N ARG A 143 13.97 -63.96 -5.94
CA ARG A 143 13.11 -64.09 -4.76
C ARG A 143 13.65 -63.20 -3.65
N ARG A 144 12.82 -62.30 -3.14
CA ARG A 144 13.18 -61.50 -1.96
C ARG A 144 13.32 -62.43 -0.76
N GLN A 145 14.45 -62.40 -0.05
CA GLN A 145 14.66 -63.25 1.12
C GLN A 145 13.73 -62.90 2.30
N SER A 146 13.29 -61.64 2.42
CA SER A 146 12.45 -61.18 3.52
C SER A 146 11.01 -61.71 3.48
N ASP A 147 10.38 -61.81 2.30
CA ASP A 147 8.96 -62.13 2.17
C ASP A 147 8.65 -63.19 1.10
N GLN A 148 9.70 -63.81 0.54
CA GLN A 148 9.63 -64.82 -0.52
C GLN A 148 8.88 -64.37 -1.79
N ARG A 149 8.61 -63.08 -1.98
CA ARG A 149 7.94 -62.57 -3.18
C ARG A 149 8.86 -62.62 -4.40
N VAL A 150 8.28 -62.97 -5.55
CA VAL A 150 8.99 -62.96 -6.82
C VAL A 150 9.13 -61.53 -7.30
N MET A 151 10.35 -61.16 -7.64
CA MET A 151 10.69 -59.90 -8.27
C MET A 151 10.99 -60.13 -9.75
N PHE A 152 10.52 -59.20 -10.56
CA PHE A 152 10.78 -59.16 -12.00
C PHE A 152 11.51 -57.86 -12.37
N ILE A 153 12.37 -57.96 -13.39
CA ILE A 153 13.06 -56.82 -14.00
C ILE A 153 12.31 -56.48 -15.29
N PRO A 154 11.68 -55.29 -15.41
CA PRO A 154 11.06 -54.89 -16.66
C PRO A 154 12.14 -54.71 -17.74
N GLU A 155 12.01 -55.44 -18.86
CA GLU A 155 12.90 -55.26 -20.00
C GLU A 155 12.60 -53.91 -20.68
N GLY A 156 13.62 -53.05 -20.80
CA GLY A 156 13.50 -51.72 -21.43
C GLY A 156 14.17 -50.55 -20.71
N TYR A 157 14.94 -50.79 -19.64
CA TYR A 157 15.81 -49.79 -19.00
C TYR A 157 17.25 -50.29 -18.91
#